data_AF-A0A535VN21-F1
#
_entry.id   AF-A0A535VN21-F1
#
_cell.length_a   1.000
_cell.length_b   1.000
_cell.length_c   1.000
_cell.angle_alpha   90.00
_cell.angle_beta   90.00
_cell.angle_gamma   90.00
#
_symmetry.space_group_name_H-M   'P 1'
#
loop_
_entity.id
_entity.type
_entity.pdbx_description
1 polymer ?
#
loop_
_entity_poly.entity_id
_entity_poly.type
_entity_poly.pdbx_seq_one_letter_code
_entity_poly.pdbx_strand_id
1 'polypeptide(L)'
;MPRPAGTALLTGDMVDAVSRFYKALVVIGWPMTVGIFVLAHPLTKALHLFDQSEPALRILALGLALGFVNNAFIGALSASDRQSSFTWAAGWSLVANLALNFALIPSFGYLGASWATVLTELVLGAVAWYLTRRHVGTVPVIPLTWRPVLAGLAMGVCVYPLSNLGGVALVIPIAVGVAAYTIACVLVRAVTRDEIDFARRALNPSR
;
A
#
# COMPACT_ATOMS: atom_id res chain seq x y z
N MET A 1 -6.14 -24.65 28.36
CA MET A 1 -4.92 -24.18 29.05
C MET A 1 -4.85 -22.66 28.93
N PRO A 2 -4.83 -21.90 30.04
CA PRO A 2 -4.59 -20.46 30.01
C PRO A 2 -3.17 -20.20 29.52
N ARG A 3 -2.97 -19.29 28.56
CA ARG A 3 -1.63 -18.88 28.12
C ARG A 3 -0.95 -18.10 29.26
N PRO A 4 0.33 -18.36 29.57
CA PRO A 4 1.03 -17.65 30.64
C PRO A 4 1.11 -16.15 30.33
N ALA A 5 0.87 -15.30 31.34
CA ALA A 5 0.72 -13.84 31.19
C ALA A 5 1.85 -13.16 30.39
N GLY A 6 3.07 -13.69 30.44
CA GLY A 6 4.21 -13.17 29.66
C GLY A 6 4.11 -13.36 28.13
N THR A 7 3.46 -14.42 27.64
CA THR A 7 3.28 -14.59 26.18
C THR A 7 2.20 -13.68 25.62
N ALA A 8 1.19 -13.33 26.43
CA ALA A 8 0.15 -12.38 26.02
C ALA A 8 0.71 -10.96 25.85
N LEU A 9 1.60 -10.53 26.76
CA LEU A 9 2.28 -9.23 26.68
C LEU A 9 3.16 -9.11 25.43
N LEU A 10 4.00 -10.12 25.16
CA LEU A 10 4.86 -10.15 23.97
C LEU A 10 4.07 -10.18 22.65
N THR A 11 2.90 -10.82 22.65
CA THR A 11 2.01 -10.84 21.47
C THR A 11 1.38 -9.47 21.22
N GLY A 12 1.03 -8.73 22.30
CA GLY A 12 0.49 -7.37 22.22
C GLY A 12 1.49 -6.40 21.59
N ASP A 13 2.72 -6.38 22.08
CA ASP A 13 3.78 -5.49 21.59
C ASP A 13 4.08 -5.71 20.10
N MET A 14 4.06 -6.98 19.66
CA MET A 14 4.27 -7.36 18.26
C MET A 14 3.11 -6.90 17.37
N VAL A 15 1.87 -7.07 17.81
CA VAL A 15 0.69 -6.58 17.05
C VAL A 15 0.70 -5.06 16.95
N ASP A 16 1.13 -4.34 17.99
CA ASP A 16 1.27 -2.89 17.96
C ASP A 16 2.36 -2.44 16.99
N ALA A 17 3.52 -3.10 16.99
CA ALA A 17 4.59 -2.83 16.03
C ALA A 17 4.13 -3.06 14.58
N VAL A 18 3.46 -4.18 14.31
CA VAL A 18 2.91 -4.49 12.98
C VAL A 18 1.82 -3.50 12.59
N SER A 19 0.96 -3.08 13.52
CA SER A 19 -0.09 -2.10 13.25
C SER A 19 0.47 -0.73 12.87
N ARG A 20 1.55 -0.30 13.55
CA ARG A 20 2.26 0.94 13.21
C ARG A 20 2.94 0.86 11.85
N PHE A 21 3.62 -0.26 11.58
CA PHE A 21 4.29 -0.48 10.30
C PHE A 21 3.28 -0.53 9.14
N TYR A 22 2.18 -1.26 9.33
CA TYR A 22 1.05 -1.29 8.40
C TYR A 22 0.52 0.11 8.11
N LYS A 23 0.23 0.89 9.15
CA LYS A 23 -0.30 2.23 8.99
C LYS A 23 0.67 3.16 8.26
N ALA A 24 1.97 3.08 8.59
CA ALA A 24 3.01 3.86 7.90
C ALA A 24 3.05 3.53 6.40
N LEU A 25 2.99 2.23 6.04
CA LEU A 25 2.96 1.80 4.64
C LEU A 25 1.69 2.26 3.92
N VAL A 26 0.53 2.31 4.58
CA VAL A 26 -0.71 2.85 3.99
C VAL A 26 -0.62 4.37 3.80
N VAL A 27 -0.12 5.11 4.80
CA VAL A 27 0.06 6.58 4.73
C VAL A 27 1.04 6.98 3.62
N ILE A 28 2.01 6.12 3.30
CA ILE A 28 2.99 6.35 2.25
C ILE A 28 2.49 5.84 0.89
N GLY A 29 2.02 4.59 0.83
CA GLY A 29 1.63 3.92 -0.41
C GLY A 29 0.36 4.47 -1.04
N TRP A 30 -0.64 4.81 -0.23
CA TRP A 30 -1.93 5.30 -0.74
C TRP A 30 -1.82 6.61 -1.56
N PRO A 31 -1.20 7.70 -1.06
CA PRO A 31 -1.07 8.92 -1.86
C PRO A 31 -0.22 8.72 -3.11
N MET A 32 0.77 7.83 -3.09
CA MET A 32 1.52 7.46 -4.29
C MET A 32 0.63 6.78 -5.33
N THR A 33 -0.20 5.82 -4.92
CA THR A 33 -1.19 5.19 -5.80
C THR A 33 -2.14 6.23 -6.40
N VAL A 34 -2.74 7.09 -5.59
CA VAL A 34 -3.67 8.13 -6.10
C VAL A 34 -2.95 9.10 -7.02
N GLY A 35 -1.74 9.55 -6.66
CA GLY A 35 -0.93 10.45 -7.46
C GLY A 35 -0.60 9.87 -8.83
N ILE A 36 -0.08 8.63 -8.88
CA ILE A 36 0.23 7.94 -10.14
C ILE A 36 -1.04 7.72 -10.96
N PHE A 37 -2.15 7.32 -10.33
CA PHE A 37 -3.40 7.06 -11.03
C PHE A 37 -3.97 8.32 -11.70
N VAL A 38 -4.02 9.43 -10.96
CA VAL A 38 -4.55 10.73 -11.45
C VAL A 38 -3.60 11.36 -12.46
N LEU A 39 -2.29 11.27 -12.22
CA LEU A 39 -1.25 11.86 -13.07
C LEU A 39 -0.71 10.88 -14.13
N ALA A 40 -1.39 9.77 -14.39
CA ALA A 40 -0.89 8.77 -15.34
C ALA A 40 -0.58 9.36 -16.72
N HIS A 41 -1.47 10.21 -17.25
CA HIS A 41 -1.30 10.85 -18.55
C HIS A 41 -0.07 11.77 -18.65
N PRO A 42 0.13 12.76 -17.76
CA PRO A 42 1.30 13.62 -17.84
C PRO A 42 2.58 12.87 -17.44
N LEU A 43 2.51 11.83 -16.60
CA LEU A 43 3.64 10.97 -16.27
C LEU A 43 4.11 10.17 -17.49
N THR A 44 3.20 9.55 -18.25
CA THR A 44 3.58 8.79 -19.44
C THR A 44 4.22 9.69 -20.49
N LYS A 45 3.69 10.90 -20.69
CA LYS A 45 4.29 11.89 -21.59
C LYS A 45 5.66 12.37 -21.10
N ALA A 46 5.79 12.72 -19.82
CA ALA A 46 7.06 13.21 -19.26
C ALA A 46 8.19 12.18 -19.33
N LEU A 47 7.84 10.89 -19.19
CA LEU A 47 8.78 9.78 -19.26
C LEU A 47 8.98 9.24 -20.70
N HIS A 48 8.36 9.87 -21.70
CA HIS A 48 8.39 9.43 -23.10
C HIS A 48 7.97 7.94 -23.26
N LEU A 49 6.97 7.51 -22.48
CA LEU A 49 6.40 6.17 -22.58
C LEU A 49 5.45 6.08 -23.78
N PHE A 50 5.16 4.85 -24.20
CA PHE A 50 4.15 4.59 -25.24
C PHE A 50 2.77 5.09 -24.80
N ASP A 51 2.03 5.76 -25.67
CA ASP A 51 0.70 6.32 -25.34
C ASP A 51 -0.27 5.26 -24.80
N GLN A 52 -0.20 4.04 -25.34
CA GLN A 52 -1.01 2.90 -24.90
C GLN A 52 -0.66 2.40 -23.48
N SER A 53 0.45 2.85 -22.88
CA SER A 53 0.85 2.44 -21.53
C SER A 53 0.08 3.16 -20.41
N GLU A 54 -0.57 4.30 -20.70
CA GLU A 54 -1.35 5.06 -19.70
C GLU A 54 -2.41 4.21 -18.97
N PRO A 55 -3.31 3.48 -19.65
CA PRO A 55 -4.30 2.64 -18.97
C PRO A 55 -3.65 1.52 -18.14
N ALA A 56 -2.55 0.93 -18.60
CA ALA A 56 -1.80 -0.06 -17.81
C ALA A 56 -1.20 0.57 -16.55
N LEU A 57 -0.61 1.76 -16.65
CA LEU A 57 -0.06 2.50 -15.51
C LEU A 57 -1.15 2.81 -14.47
N ARG A 58 -2.35 3.21 -14.91
CA ARG A 58 -3.49 3.40 -13.99
C ARG A 58 -3.88 2.12 -13.26
N ILE A 59 -3.96 1.00 -13.97
CA ILE A 59 -4.30 -0.29 -13.36
C ILE A 59 -3.21 -0.70 -12.35
N LEU A 60 -1.93 -0.64 -12.74
CA LEU A 60 -0.80 -1.01 -11.90
C LEU A 60 -0.65 -0.09 -10.68
N ALA A 61 -1.07 1.18 -10.76
CA ALA A 61 -1.11 2.07 -9.60
C ALA A 61 -2.00 1.50 -8.48
N LEU A 62 -3.09 0.79 -8.80
CA LEU A 62 -3.93 0.10 -7.81
C LEU A 62 -3.14 -1.04 -7.12
N GLY A 63 -2.35 -1.77 -7.90
CA GLY A 63 -1.46 -2.82 -7.41
C GLY A 63 -0.39 -2.29 -6.44
N LEU A 64 0.07 -1.06 -6.64
CA LEU A 64 1.04 -0.42 -5.74
C LEU A 64 0.49 -0.31 -4.30
N ALA A 65 -0.76 0.12 -4.12
CA ALA A 65 -1.36 0.22 -2.79
C ALA A 65 -1.43 -1.15 -2.09
N LEU A 66 -1.79 -2.19 -2.86
CA LEU A 66 -1.81 -3.57 -2.37
C LEU A 66 -0.39 -4.03 -2.01
N GLY A 67 0.61 -3.74 -2.84
CA GLY A 67 2.01 -4.07 -2.58
C GLY A 67 2.53 -3.46 -1.27
N PHE A 68 2.20 -2.20 -0.98
CA PHE A 68 2.52 -1.58 0.31
C PHE A 68 1.85 -2.31 1.49
N VAL A 69 0.56 -2.62 1.37
CA VAL A 69 -0.18 -3.39 2.38
C VAL A 69 0.42 -4.79 2.57
N ASN A 70 0.81 -5.45 1.49
CA ASN A 70 1.37 -6.80 1.50
C ASN A 70 2.72 -6.84 2.22
N ASN A 71 3.57 -5.83 2.00
CA ASN A 71 4.85 -5.70 2.69
C ASN A 71 4.69 -5.64 4.22
N ALA A 72 3.60 -5.06 4.74
CA ALA A 72 3.33 -5.03 6.17
C ALA A 72 3.13 -6.44 6.74
N PHE A 73 2.30 -7.25 6.08
CA PHE A 73 1.98 -8.61 6.52
C PHE A 73 3.12 -9.59 6.27
N ILE A 74 3.82 -9.48 5.13
CA ILE A 74 5.01 -10.27 4.84
C ILE A 74 6.11 -9.97 5.86
N GLY A 75 6.37 -8.68 6.14
CA GLY A 75 7.32 -8.27 7.17
C GLY A 75 6.95 -8.82 8.56
N ALA A 76 5.66 -8.81 8.92
CA ALA A 76 5.17 -9.39 10.17
C ALA A 76 5.44 -10.90 10.26
N LEU A 77 5.16 -11.65 9.19
CA LEU A 77 5.42 -13.08 9.12
C LEU A 77 6.93 -13.38 9.21
N SER A 78 7.76 -12.65 8.49
CA SER A 78 9.22 -12.82 8.53
C SER A 78 9.80 -12.48 9.90
N ALA A 79 9.36 -11.40 10.55
CA ALA A 79 9.80 -11.04 11.91
C ALA A 79 9.35 -12.03 12.99
N SER A 80 8.34 -12.86 12.69
CA SER A 80 7.79 -13.87 13.60
C SER A 80 8.30 -15.29 13.32
N ASP A 81 9.40 -15.44 12.57
CA ASP A 81 9.94 -16.72 12.10
C ASP A 81 8.92 -17.59 11.32
N ARG A 82 7.95 -16.95 10.65
CA ARG A 82 6.92 -17.61 9.82
C ARG A 82 7.24 -17.59 8.33
N GLN A 83 8.52 -17.80 7.99
CA GLN A 83 8.99 -17.83 6.59
C GLN A 83 8.21 -18.86 5.75
N SER A 84 7.88 -20.03 6.31
CA SER A 84 7.07 -21.04 5.61
C SER A 84 5.65 -20.54 5.27
N SER A 85 5.03 -19.77 6.17
CA SER A 85 3.73 -19.15 5.89
C SER A 85 3.83 -18.10 4.79
N PHE A 86 4.92 -17.33 4.76
CA PHE A 86 5.21 -16.42 3.65
C PHE A 86 5.39 -17.20 2.33
N THR A 87 6.15 -18.30 2.32
CA THR A 87 6.30 -19.17 1.13
C THR A 87 4.95 -19.68 0.63
N TRP A 88 4.04 -20.07 1.53
CA TRP A 88 2.68 -20.47 1.13
C TRP A 88 1.88 -19.32 0.51
N ALA A 89 1.97 -18.11 1.08
CA ALA A 89 1.31 -16.93 0.50
C ALA A 89 1.87 -16.60 -0.90
N ALA A 90 3.19 -16.67 -1.06
CA ALA A 90 3.86 -16.50 -2.35
C ALA A 90 3.48 -17.61 -3.35
N GLY A 91 3.35 -18.86 -2.90
CA GLY A 91 2.94 -19.99 -3.73
C GLY A 91 1.52 -19.82 -4.26
N TRP A 92 0.56 -19.46 -3.42
CA TRP A 92 -0.81 -19.15 -3.86
C TRP A 92 -0.87 -17.95 -4.81
N SER A 93 -0.08 -16.92 -4.52
CA SER A 93 0.07 -15.75 -5.39
C SER A 93 0.62 -16.15 -6.77
N LEU A 94 1.65 -17.00 -6.83
CA LEU A 94 2.21 -17.50 -8.09
C LEU A 94 1.19 -18.29 -8.90
N VAL A 95 0.44 -19.21 -8.26
CA VAL A 95 -0.61 -19.99 -8.92
C VAL A 95 -1.68 -19.06 -9.49
N ALA A 96 -2.15 -18.09 -8.70
CA ALA A 96 -3.12 -17.10 -9.15
C ALA A 96 -2.55 -16.26 -10.31
N ASN A 97 -1.29 -15.85 -10.23
CA ASN A 97 -0.64 -15.07 -11.29
C ASN A 97 -0.62 -15.82 -12.61
N LEU A 98 -0.20 -17.08 -12.62
CA LEU A 98 -0.18 -17.89 -13.84
C LEU A 98 -1.61 -18.09 -14.38
N ALA A 99 -2.56 -18.47 -13.53
CA ALA A 99 -3.95 -18.69 -13.93
C ALA A 99 -4.60 -17.42 -14.51
N LEU A 100 -4.42 -16.28 -13.83
CA LEU A 100 -4.98 -15.00 -14.26
C LEU A 100 -4.32 -14.50 -15.54
N ASN A 101 -3.00 -14.65 -15.70
CA ASN A 101 -2.34 -14.25 -16.94
C ASN A 101 -2.79 -15.11 -18.12
N PHE A 102 -2.88 -16.44 -17.96
CA PHE A 102 -3.38 -17.33 -19.01
C PHE A 102 -4.85 -17.05 -19.37
N ALA A 103 -5.67 -16.63 -18.40
CA ALA A 103 -7.07 -16.30 -18.65
C ALA A 103 -7.26 -14.90 -19.27
N LEU A 104 -6.53 -13.89 -18.82
CA LEU A 104 -6.79 -12.49 -19.17
C LEU A 104 -5.97 -11.99 -20.37
N ILE A 105 -4.74 -12.46 -20.57
CA ILE A 105 -3.90 -11.98 -21.67
C ILE A 105 -4.52 -12.28 -23.05
N PRO A 106 -5.09 -13.47 -23.33
CA PRO A 106 -5.63 -13.76 -24.66
C PRO A 106 -6.76 -12.80 -25.08
N SER A 107 -7.58 -12.35 -24.14
CA SER A 107 -8.72 -11.46 -24.41
C SER A 107 -8.40 -9.98 -24.26
N PHE A 108 -7.47 -9.61 -23.37
CA PHE A 108 -7.22 -8.22 -22.98
C PHE A 108 -5.77 -7.75 -23.19
N GLY A 109 -4.89 -8.60 -23.70
CA GLY A 109 -3.48 -8.29 -23.95
C GLY A 109 -2.74 -7.76 -22.71
N TYR A 110 -2.00 -6.66 -22.88
CA TYR A 110 -1.22 -6.04 -21.81
C TYR A 110 -2.08 -5.45 -20.68
N LEU A 111 -3.34 -5.06 -20.96
CA LEU A 111 -4.29 -4.64 -19.93
C LEU A 111 -4.72 -5.83 -19.07
N GLY A 112 -4.87 -7.01 -19.69
CA GLY A 112 -5.10 -8.27 -19.00
C GLY A 112 -3.96 -8.61 -18.04
N ALA A 113 -2.71 -8.49 -18.50
CA ALA A 113 -1.54 -8.67 -17.64
C ALA A 113 -1.48 -7.67 -16.48
N SER A 114 -1.87 -6.41 -16.72
CA SER A 114 -1.92 -5.37 -15.68
C SER A 114 -2.94 -5.72 -14.58
N TRP A 115 -4.14 -6.15 -14.97
CA TRP A 115 -5.16 -6.61 -14.03
C TRP A 115 -4.77 -7.91 -13.32
N ALA A 116 -4.13 -8.85 -14.02
CA ALA A 116 -3.61 -10.07 -13.42
C ALA A 116 -2.66 -9.73 -12.26
N THR A 117 -1.74 -8.79 -12.44
CA THR A 117 -0.85 -8.31 -11.37
C THR A 117 -1.61 -7.76 -10.15
N VAL A 118 -2.60 -6.87 -10.37
CA VAL A 118 -3.39 -6.29 -9.27
C VAL A 118 -4.13 -7.38 -8.49
N LEU A 119 -4.74 -8.32 -9.20
CA LEU A 119 -5.49 -9.43 -8.60
C LEU A 119 -4.55 -10.42 -7.89
N THR A 120 -3.35 -10.65 -8.41
CA THR A 120 -2.29 -11.43 -7.75
C THR A 120 -1.87 -10.77 -6.44
N GLU A 121 -1.64 -9.46 -6.42
CA GLU A 121 -1.34 -8.71 -5.19
C GLU A 121 -2.51 -8.80 -4.19
N LEU A 122 -3.76 -8.80 -4.65
CA LEU A 122 -4.92 -8.98 -3.79
C LEU A 122 -4.93 -10.38 -3.15
N VAL A 123 -4.63 -11.43 -3.92
CA VAL A 123 -4.51 -12.81 -3.42
C VAL A 123 -3.37 -12.90 -2.39
N LEU A 124 -2.20 -12.37 -2.71
CA LEU A 124 -1.05 -12.34 -1.82
C LEU A 124 -1.41 -11.67 -0.49
N GLY A 125 -2.05 -10.51 -0.55
CA GLY A 125 -2.48 -9.75 0.62
C GLY A 125 -3.52 -10.45 1.45
N ALA A 126 -4.52 -11.06 0.83
CA ALA A 126 -5.56 -11.81 1.53
C ALA A 126 -4.97 -13.02 2.29
N VAL A 127 -4.09 -13.78 1.64
CA VAL A 127 -3.44 -14.94 2.26
C VAL A 127 -2.46 -14.50 3.36
N ALA A 128 -1.63 -13.48 3.10
CA ALA A 128 -0.70 -12.94 4.09
C ALA A 128 -1.42 -12.35 5.31
N TRP A 129 -2.51 -11.61 5.11
CA TRP A 129 -3.35 -11.08 6.18
C TRP A 129 -3.98 -12.21 7.01
N TYR A 130 -4.55 -13.23 6.36
CA TYR A 130 -5.11 -14.39 7.05
C TYR A 130 -4.06 -15.13 7.90
N LEU A 131 -2.88 -15.38 7.33
CA LEU A 131 -1.79 -16.06 8.03
C LEU A 131 -1.21 -15.21 9.16
N THR A 132 -1.13 -13.89 8.99
CA THR A 132 -0.74 -12.95 10.05
C THR A 132 -1.75 -12.98 11.19
N ARG A 133 -3.05 -12.91 10.88
CA ARG A 133 -4.12 -13.03 11.86
C ARG A 133 -4.05 -14.33 12.66
N ARG A 134 -3.66 -15.43 12.00
CA ARG A 134 -3.57 -16.76 12.61
C ARG A 134 -2.35 -16.93 13.51
N HIS A 135 -1.19 -16.38 13.14
CA HIS A 135 0.09 -16.68 13.80
C HIS A 135 0.69 -15.53 14.62
N VAL A 136 0.37 -14.29 14.28
CA VAL A 136 0.91 -13.06 14.90
C VAL A 136 -0.16 -12.40 15.75
N GLY A 137 -1.32 -12.11 15.15
CA GLY A 137 -2.46 -11.48 15.83
C GLY A 137 -3.30 -10.61 14.90
N THR A 138 -4.39 -10.06 15.43
CA THR A 138 -5.35 -9.25 14.66
C THR A 138 -4.91 -7.80 14.58
N VAL A 139 -4.40 -7.40 13.41
CA VAL A 139 -4.16 -5.99 13.07
C VAL A 139 -5.52 -5.32 12.76
N PRO A 140 -5.83 -4.15 13.36
CA PRO A 140 -7.08 -3.41 13.10
C PRO A 140 -7.01 -2.67 11.76
N VAL A 141 -7.05 -3.42 10.65
CA VAL A 141 -6.91 -2.92 9.27
C VAL A 141 -7.85 -1.75 8.97
N ILE A 142 -9.15 -1.88 9.27
CA ILE A 142 -10.14 -0.86 8.93
C ILE A 142 -9.87 0.47 9.64
N PRO A 143 -9.75 0.53 11.00
CA PRO A 143 -9.41 1.76 11.71
C PRO A 143 -8.13 2.45 11.25
N LEU A 144 -7.12 1.69 10.81
CA LEU A 144 -5.83 2.22 10.38
C LEU A 144 -5.89 2.80 8.95
N THR A 145 -6.77 2.29 8.10
CA THR A 145 -6.76 2.58 6.66
C THR A 145 -7.75 3.67 6.24
N TRP A 146 -8.92 3.78 6.88
CA TRP A 146 -9.99 4.67 6.37
C TRP A 146 -9.59 6.16 6.35
N ARG A 147 -8.80 6.64 7.32
CA ARG A 147 -8.34 8.05 7.38
C ARG A 147 -7.31 8.36 6.30
N PRO A 148 -6.20 7.59 6.15
CA PRO A 148 -5.29 7.77 5.02
C PRO A 148 -6.00 7.69 3.66
N VAL A 149 -6.96 6.75 3.52
CA VAL A 149 -7.73 6.60 2.28
C VAL A 149 -8.52 7.87 1.98
N LEU A 150 -9.28 8.37 2.96
CA LEU A 150 -10.04 9.62 2.82
C LEU A 150 -9.13 10.81 2.49
N ALA A 151 -7.98 10.93 3.14
CA ALA A 151 -7.00 11.99 2.87
C ALA A 151 -6.44 11.91 1.43
N GLY A 152 -6.13 10.71 0.95
CA GLY A 152 -5.66 10.52 -0.42
C GLY A 152 -6.74 10.76 -1.47
N LEU A 153 -8.00 10.40 -1.18
CA LEU A 153 -9.12 10.74 -2.07
C LEU A 153 -9.31 12.26 -2.17
N ALA A 154 -9.25 12.98 -1.04
CA ALA A 154 -9.32 14.44 -1.03
C ALA A 154 -8.16 15.08 -1.83
N MET A 155 -6.94 14.57 -1.66
CA MET A 155 -5.79 14.95 -2.50
C MET A 155 -6.07 14.70 -3.98
N GLY A 156 -6.59 13.52 -4.34
CA GLY A 156 -6.92 13.17 -5.73
C GLY A 156 -7.89 14.16 -6.37
N VAL A 157 -8.91 14.59 -5.63
CA VAL A 157 -9.86 15.63 -6.07
C VAL A 157 -9.16 16.97 -6.33
N CYS A 158 -8.23 17.37 -5.46
CA CYS A 158 -7.46 18.61 -5.65
C CYS A 158 -6.49 18.55 -6.84
N VAL A 159 -5.90 17.38 -7.11
CA VAL A 159 -4.92 17.20 -8.19
C VAL A 159 -5.57 16.98 -9.55
N TYR A 160 -6.79 16.41 -9.60
CA TYR A 160 -7.47 16.05 -10.84
C TYR A 160 -7.61 17.18 -11.88
N PRO A 161 -7.99 18.43 -11.51
CA PRO A 161 -8.05 19.54 -12.48
C PRO A 161 -6.70 19.90 -13.11
N LEU A 162 -5.61 19.57 -12.43
CA LEU A 162 -4.23 19.84 -12.83
C LEU A 162 -3.61 18.67 -13.60
N SER A 163 -4.36 17.58 -13.84
CA SER A 163 -3.87 16.35 -14.47
C SER A 163 -3.45 16.51 -15.93
N ASN A 164 -3.78 17.62 -16.58
CA ASN A 164 -3.34 17.92 -17.95
C ASN A 164 -2.02 18.72 -18.02
N LEU A 165 -1.48 19.17 -16.88
CA LEU A 165 -0.21 19.88 -16.83
C LEU A 165 0.96 18.89 -17.03
N GLY A 166 1.64 19.02 -18.17
CA GLY A 166 2.81 18.21 -18.54
C GLY A 166 4.12 19.00 -18.54
N GLY A 167 5.23 18.31 -18.85
CA GLY A 167 6.56 18.92 -18.92
C GLY A 167 7.02 19.49 -17.57
N VAL A 168 7.66 20.66 -17.59
CA VAL A 168 8.11 21.36 -16.36
C VAL A 168 6.93 21.72 -15.44
N ALA A 169 5.74 21.95 -16.00
CA ALA A 169 4.54 22.27 -15.22
C ALA A 169 4.01 21.09 -14.40
N LEU A 170 4.45 19.85 -14.64
CA LEU A 170 4.11 18.67 -13.83
C LEU A 170 4.56 18.80 -12.36
N VAL A 171 5.54 19.66 -12.08
CA VAL A 171 5.95 19.97 -10.69
C VAL A 171 4.80 20.59 -9.89
N ILE A 172 3.90 21.33 -10.54
CA ILE A 172 2.76 22.01 -9.90
C ILE A 172 1.76 20.99 -9.30
N PRO A 173 1.16 20.06 -10.07
CA PRO A 173 0.24 19.06 -9.50
C PRO A 173 0.92 18.16 -8.46
N ILE A 174 2.21 17.86 -8.60
CA ILE A 174 2.96 17.10 -7.58
C ILE A 174 3.03 17.89 -6.27
N ALA A 175 3.45 19.16 -6.32
CA ALA A 175 3.53 20.02 -5.14
C ALA A 175 2.16 20.24 -4.49
N VAL A 176 1.11 20.47 -5.30
CA VAL A 176 -0.28 20.57 -4.83
C VAL A 176 -0.73 19.26 -4.20
N GLY A 177 -0.39 18.11 -4.77
CA GLY A 177 -0.72 16.80 -4.22
C GLY A 177 -0.08 16.58 -2.85
N VAL A 178 1.22 16.87 -2.71
CA VAL A 178 1.93 16.77 -1.42
C VAL A 178 1.30 17.70 -0.38
N ALA A 179 1.02 18.95 -0.74
CA ALA A 179 0.39 19.91 0.16
C ALA A 179 -1.03 19.46 0.56
N ALA A 180 -1.87 19.09 -0.41
CA ALA A 180 -3.24 18.65 -0.19
C ALA A 180 -3.32 17.39 0.68
N TYR A 181 -2.46 16.40 0.42
CA TYR A 181 -2.40 15.18 1.23
C TYR A 181 -1.94 15.47 2.66
N THR A 182 -0.93 16.34 2.83
CA THR A 182 -0.43 16.72 4.16
C THR A 182 -1.51 17.44 4.97
N ILE A 183 -2.19 18.41 4.35
CA ILE A 183 -3.29 19.16 4.98
C ILE A 183 -4.44 18.21 5.32
N ALA A 184 -4.86 17.36 4.38
CA ALA A 184 -5.93 16.41 4.61
C ALA A 184 -5.59 15.44 5.74
N CYS A 185 -4.36 14.91 5.79
CA CYS A 185 -3.88 14.04 6.86
C CYS A 185 -3.96 14.72 8.24
N VAL A 186 -3.63 16.00 8.35
CA VAL A 186 -3.74 16.76 9.59
C VAL A 186 -5.21 16.96 9.97
N LEU A 187 -6.07 17.31 9.02
CA LEU A 187 -7.50 17.55 9.25
C LEU A 187 -8.24 16.29 9.71
N VAL A 188 -8.01 15.15 9.04
CA VAL A 188 -8.64 13.87 9.41
C VAL A 188 -7.93 13.16 10.56
N ARG A 189 -6.83 13.72 11.08
CA ARG A 189 -5.94 13.11 12.08
C ARG A 189 -5.52 11.69 11.65
N ALA A 190 -5.07 11.57 10.40
CA ALA A 190 -4.59 10.32 9.83
C ALA A 190 -3.34 9.84 10.58
N VAL A 191 -2.46 10.75 10.97
CA VAL A 191 -1.27 10.47 11.78
C VAL A 191 -1.43 11.11 13.16
N THR A 192 -1.24 10.34 14.23
CA THR A 192 -1.32 10.85 15.61
C THR A 192 0.01 11.41 16.08
N ARG A 193 0.00 12.27 17.12
CA ARG A 193 1.23 12.83 17.69
C ARG A 193 2.16 11.74 18.24
N ASP A 194 1.60 10.72 18.86
CA ASP A 194 2.36 9.57 19.37
C ASP A 194 3.13 8.82 18.27
N GLU A 195 2.55 8.73 17.06
CA GLU A 195 3.22 8.10 15.91
C GLU A 195 4.39 8.95 15.40
N ILE A 196 4.25 10.28 15.42
CA ILE A 196 5.32 11.22 15.03
C ILE A 196 6.45 11.18 16.05
N ASP A 197 6.13 11.18 17.34
CA ASP A 197 7.12 11.15 18.40
C ASP A 197 7.87 9.81 18.43
N PHE A 198 7.17 8.71 18.15
CA PHE A 198 7.81 7.40 17.97
C PHE A 198 8.77 7.38 16.78
N ALA A 199 8.36 7.89 15.61
CA ALA A 199 9.23 7.97 14.44
C ALA A 199 10.48 8.82 14.71
N ARG A 200 10.32 9.94 15.45
CA ARG A 200 11.46 10.79 15.88
C ARG A 200 12.43 10.05 16.80
N ARG A 201 11.93 9.24 17.74
CA ARG A 201 12.77 8.43 18.63
C ARG A 201 13.52 7.34 17.85
N ALA A 202 12.87 6.68 16.89
CA ALA A 202 13.51 5.66 16.05
C ALA A 202 14.63 6.23 15.16
N LEU A 203 14.52 7.49 14.71
CA LEU A 203 15.53 8.17 13.90
C LEU A 203 16.70 8.76 14.71
N ASN A 204 16.53 8.92 16.03
CA ASN A 204 17.60 9.35 16.95
C ASN A 204 17.82 8.29 18.05
N PRO A 205 18.46 7.15 17.74
CA PRO A 205 18.65 6.06 18.71
C PRO A 205 19.62 6.38 19.86
N SER A 206 20.27 7.53 19.84
CA SER A 206 21.44 7.87 20.67
C SER A 206 21.15 8.74 21.91
N ARG A 207 19.97 8.60 22.53
CA ARG A 207 19.72 9.07 23.90
C ARG A 207 18.94 8.06 24.72
#